data_AF-A0AAW6KMJ0-F1
#
_entry.id   AF-A0AAW6KMJ0-F1
#
_cell.length_a   1.000
_cell.length_b   1.000
_cell.length_c   1.000
_cell.angle_alpha   90.00
_cell.angle_beta   90.00
_cell.angle_gamma   90.00
#
_symmetry.space_group_name_H-M   'P 1'
#
loop_
_entity.id
_entity.type
_entity.pdbx_description
1 polymer ?
#
loop_
_entity_poly.entity_id
_entity_poly.type
_entity_poly.pdbx_seq_one_letter_code
_entity_poly.pdbx_strand_id
1 'polypeptide(L)' 'LRLIGRIAVRFVVGALFLFCVNLFGESVGIHVPINIVTTGVSGLLGVPGVAALIVIKQFIAI' A
#
# COMPACT_ATOMS: atom_id res chain seq x y z
N LEU A 1 -0.36 16.94 19.62
CA LEU A 1 -0.47 15.46 19.53
C LEU A 1 -1.54 14.92 18.57
N ARG A 2 -2.71 15.56 18.41
CA ARG A 2 -3.85 15.01 17.62
C ARG A 2 -3.55 14.71 16.13
N LEU A 3 -2.67 15.48 15.49
CA LEU A 3 -2.32 15.31 14.07
C LEU A 3 -1.40 14.10 13.83
N ILE A 4 -0.42 13.89 14.71
CA ILE A 4 0.55 12.80 14.62
C ILE A 4 -0.15 11.45 14.75
N GLY A 5 -1.09 11.32 15.69
CA GLY A 5 -1.90 10.09 15.84
C GLY A 5 -2.75 9.78 14.61
N ARG A 6 -3.36 10.79 13.96
CA ARG A 6 -4.13 10.58 12.72
C ARG A 6 -3.25 10.10 11.55
N ILE A 7 -2.02 10.63 11.44
CA ILE A 7 -1.08 10.22 10.40
C ILE A 7 -0.58 8.81 10.68
N ALA A 8 -0.23 8.49 11.93
CA ALA A 8 0.21 7.15 12.33
C ALA A 8 -0.85 6.09 12.05
N VAL A 9 -2.12 6.34 12.39
CA VAL A 9 -3.23 5.41 12.11
C VAL A 9 -3.39 5.19 10.60
N ARG A 10 -3.31 6.24 9.79
CA ARG A 10 -3.37 6.10 8.32
C ARG A 10 -2.20 5.28 7.77
N PHE A 11 -1.00 5.45 8.31
CA PHE A 11 0.16 4.64 7.96
C PHE A 11 -0.04 3.17 8.33
N VAL A 12 -0.53 2.87 9.52
CA VAL A 12 -0.80 1.49 9.97
C VAL A 12 -1.86 0.84 9.09
N VAL A 13 -2.94 1.56 8.77
CA VAL A 13 -4.00 1.05 7.88
C VAL A 13 -3.46 0.80 6.48
N GLY A 14 -2.64 1.71 5.92
CA GLY A 14 -2.00 1.52 4.62
C GLY A 14 -1.02 0.36 4.58
N ALA A 15 -0.25 0.16 5.66
CA ALA A 15 0.70 -0.93 5.77
C ALA A 15 -0.03 -2.28 5.85
N LEU A 16 -1.11 -2.33 6.63
CA LEU A 16 -1.95 -3.53 6.76
C LEU A 16 -2.62 -3.89 5.43
N PHE A 17 -3.10 -2.89 4.68
CA PHE A 17 -3.70 -3.11 3.36
C PHE A 17 -2.68 -3.62 2.34
N LEU A 18 -1.48 -3.01 2.30
CA LEU A 18 -0.37 -3.49 1.49
C LEU A 18 0.08 -4.89 1.90
N PHE A 19 0.09 -5.19 3.19
CA PHE A 19 0.44 -6.51 3.70
C PHE A 19 -0.56 -7.57 3.23
N CYS A 20 -1.87 -7.30 3.32
CA CYS A 20 -2.88 -8.19 2.75
C CYS A 20 -2.70 -8.38 1.25
N VAL A 21 -2.53 -7.30 0.49
CA VAL A 21 -2.32 -7.39 -0.97
C VAL A 21 -1.01 -8.08 -1.32
N ASN A 22 0.05 -7.92 -0.54
CA ASN A 22 1.31 -8.61 -0.75
C ASN A 22 1.15 -10.12 -0.49
N LEU A 23 0.42 -10.52 0.57
CA LEU A 23 0.10 -11.92 0.86
C LEU A 23 -0.75 -12.59 -0.25
N PHE A 24 -1.79 -11.91 -0.76
CA PHE A 24 -2.63 -12.47 -1.83
C PHE A 24 -1.97 -12.34 -3.22
N GLY A 25 -1.20 -11.28 -3.43
CA GLY A 25 -0.51 -10.95 -4.67
C GLY A 25 0.78 -11.73 -4.90
N GLU A 26 1.37 -12.32 -3.85
CA GLU A 26 2.53 -13.20 -3.97
C GLU A 26 2.26 -14.37 -4.93
N SER A 27 1.04 -14.93 -4.87
CA SER A 27 0.60 -16.02 -5.76
C SER A 27 0.46 -15.59 -7.23
N VAL A 28 0.40 -14.28 -7.50
CA VAL A 28 0.29 -13.68 -8.84
C VAL A 28 1.64 -13.07 -9.29
N GLY A 29 2.69 -13.14 -8.46
CA GLY A 29 3.98 -12.49 -8.72
C GLY A 29 3.99 -10.98 -8.45
N ILE A 30 2.92 -10.45 -7.86
CA ILE A 30 2.76 -9.02 -7.57
C ILE A 30 3.27 -8.75 -6.16
N HIS A 31 4.57 -8.46 -6.05
CA HIS A 31 5.19 -8.06 -4.79
C HIS A 31 5.35 -6.53 -4.74
N VAL A 32 4.49 -5.87 -3.95
CA VAL A 32 4.59 -4.42 -3.69
C VAL A 32 5.41 -4.21 -2.41
N PRO A 33 6.58 -3.54 -2.48
CA PRO A 33 7.42 -3.33 -1.30
C PRO A 33 6.70 -2.45 -0.27
N ILE A 34 6.75 -2.85 1.01
CA ILE A 34 6.15 -2.12 2.14
C ILE A 34 7.16 -1.08 2.63
N ASN A 35 7.13 0.11 2.04
CA ASN A 35 7.98 1.27 2.33
C ASN A 35 7.09 2.40 2.88
N ILE A 36 7.64 3.31 3.68
CA ILE A 36 7.00 4.58 4.08
C ILE A 36 6.29 5.28 2.90
N VAL A 37 6.87 5.29 1.71
CA VAL A 37 6.25 5.91 0.52
C VAL A 37 5.01 5.14 0.06
N THR A 38 5.12 3.82 -0.16
CA THR A 38 3.99 3.00 -0.63
C THR A 38 2.91 2.88 0.44
N THR A 39 3.29 2.68 1.70
CA THR A 39 2.41 2.69 2.87
C THR A 39 1.72 4.03 3.07
N GLY A 40 2.41 5.14 2.83
CA GLY A 40 1.85 6.48 2.86
C GLY A 40 0.81 6.69 1.76
N VAL A 41 1.13 6.31 0.52
CA VAL A 41 0.20 6.40 -0.62
C VAL A 41 -1.02 5.48 -0.41
N SER A 42 -0.79 4.25 0.05
CA SER A 42 -1.83 3.25 0.35
C SER A 42 -2.69 3.62 1.55
N GLY A 43 -2.11 4.25 2.56
CA GLY A 43 -2.81 4.72 3.76
C GLY A 43 -3.55 6.03 3.58
N LEU A 44 -3.10 6.86 2.63
CA LEU A 44 -3.73 8.14 2.29
C LEU A 44 -4.83 7.98 1.25
N LEU A 45 -4.61 7.18 0.19
CA LEU A 45 -5.61 6.88 -0.83
C LEU A 45 -6.47 5.67 -0.47
N GLY A 46 -6.03 4.77 0.41
CA GLY A 46 -6.76 3.55 0.75
C GLY A 46 -6.75 2.51 -0.38
N VAL A 47 -7.90 1.85 -0.58
CA VAL A 47 -8.14 0.85 -1.63
C VAL A 47 -7.70 1.30 -3.03
N PRO A 48 -8.07 2.50 -3.54
CA PRO A 48 -7.61 2.95 -4.85
C PRO A 48 -6.10 3.21 -4.93
N GLY A 49 -5.45 3.55 -3.81
CA GLY A 49 -3.99 3.74 -3.76
C GLY A 49 -3.24 2.42 -3.94
N VAL A 50 -3.75 1.35 -3.33
CA VAL A 50 -3.18 0.01 -3.50
C VAL A 50 -3.48 -0.55 -4.89
N ALA A 51 -4.69 -0.33 -5.42
CA ALA A 51 -5.01 -0.68 -6.80
C ALA A 51 -4.11 0.03 -7.82
N ALA A 52 -3.84 1.34 -7.64
CA ALA A 52 -2.92 2.08 -8.50
C ALA A 52 -1.50 1.54 -8.42
N LEU A 53 -1.01 1.18 -7.23
CA LEU A 53 0.32 0.57 -7.05
C LEU A 53 0.44 -0.79 -7.74
N ILE A 54 -0.60 -1.62 -7.66
CA ILE A 54 -0.67 -2.91 -8.37
C ILE A 54 -0.65 -2.68 -9.89
N VAL A 55 -1.49 -1.77 -10.40
CA VAL A 55 -1.56 -1.45 -11.83
C VAL A 55 -0.24 -0.90 -12.34
N ILE A 56 0.41 0.01 -11.60
CA ILE A 56 1.74 0.54 -11.96
C ILE A 56 2.77 -0.58 -11.99
N LYS A 57 2.80 -1.48 -10.99
CA LYS A 57 3.69 -2.64 -10.99
C LYS A 57 3.46 -3.57 -12.18
N GLN A 58 2.20 -3.82 -12.53
CA GLN A 58 1.81 -4.69 -13.65
C GLN A 58 2.14 -4.06 -15.01
N PHE A 59 1.96 -2.73 -15.16
CA PHE A 59 2.19 -2.03 -16.43
C PHE A 59 3.64 -1.60 -16.65
N ILE A 60 4.39 -1.26 -15.59
CA ILE A 60 5.79 -0.83 -15.70
C ILE A 60 6.76 -2.02 -15.80
N ALA A 61 6.33 -3.23 -15.44
CA ALA A 61 7.10 -4.46 -15.54
C ALA A 61 6.67 -5.33 -16.75
N ILE A 62 6.14 -4.70 -17.80
CA ILE A 62 5.99 -5.30 -19.14
C ILE A 62 7.29 -5.11 -19.94
#